data_AF-A0A520IIY4-F1
#
_entry.id   AF-A0A520IIY4-F1
#
_cell.length_a   1.000
_cell.length_b   1.000
_cell.length_c   1.000
_cell.angle_alpha   90.00
_cell.angle_beta   90.00
_cell.angle_gamma   90.00
#
_symmetry.space_group_name_H-M   'P 1'
#
loop_
_entity.id
_entity.type
_entity.pdbx_description
1 polymer ?
#
loop_
_entity_poly.entity_id
_entity_poly.type
_entity_poly.pdbx_seq_one_letter_code
_entity_poly.pdbx_strand_id
1 'polypeptide(L)'
;MRIFYLGLCLVLSSFVSNAQRLLTWAPEFPLDNTSLTVTVDCNKGNQGLLNFESGNSANVYVHVGVITNLSTGPSDWKYVKFTYGVADPLAKA
;
A
#
# COMPACT_ATOMS: atom_id res chain seq x y z
N MET A 1 18.49 25.85 31.46
CA MET A 1 17.19 25.13 31.45
C MET A 1 16.57 25.05 30.06
N ARG A 2 16.49 26.13 29.26
CA ARG A 2 15.86 26.12 27.91
C ARG A 2 16.52 25.18 26.88
N ILE A 3 17.85 25.00 26.92
CA ILE A 3 18.60 24.14 25.98
C ILE A 3 18.32 22.64 26.20
N PHE A 4 18.03 22.23 27.43
CA PHE A 4 17.78 20.83 27.78
C PHE A 4 16.43 20.35 27.24
N TYR A 5 15.41 21.21 27.26
CA TYR A 5 14.10 20.91 26.66
C TYR A 5 14.17 20.78 25.13
N LEU A 6 15.01 21.58 24.47
CA LEU A 6 15.25 21.47 23.03
C LEU A 6 15.95 20.15 22.67
N GLY A 7 16.95 19.73 23.43
CA GLY A 7 17.61 18.43 23.23
C GLY A 7 16.66 17.26 23.44
N LEU A 8 15.81 17.32 24.47
CA LEU A 8 14.81 16.28 24.76
C LEU A 8 13.74 16.19 23.65
N CYS A 9 13.23 17.32 23.14
CA CYS A 9 12.32 17.33 22.00
C CYS A 9 12.94 16.74 20.73
N LEU A 10 14.23 17.01 20.48
CA LEU A 10 14.93 16.48 19.31
C LEU A 10 15.08 14.95 19.37
N VAL A 11 15.36 14.40 20.56
CA VAL A 11 15.45 12.95 20.80
C VAL A 11 14.09 12.26 20.75
N LEU A 12 13.01 12.90 21.20
CA LEU A 12 11.65 12.36 21.11
C LEU A 12 11.14 12.34 19.66
N SER A 13 11.59 13.27 18.82
CA SER A 13 11.18 13.40 17.41
C SER A 13 11.84 12.37 16.48
N SER A 14 12.94 11.73 16.90
CA SER A 14 13.58 10.68 16.08
C SER A 14 12.86 9.33 16.14
N PHE A 15 11.99 9.10 17.14
CA PHE A 15 11.21 7.86 17.27
C PHE A 15 9.94 7.81 16.41
N VAL A 16 9.48 8.94 15.85
CA VAL A 16 8.24 9.01 15.05
C VAL A 16 8.46 8.73 13.55
N SER A 17 9.66 8.37 13.12
CA SER A 17 10.01 8.21 11.70
C SER A 17 9.78 6.80 11.12
N ASN A 18 9.19 5.88 11.88
CA ASN A 18 8.67 4.65 11.29
C ASN A 18 7.34 4.97 10.58
N ALA A 19 7.42 5.56 9.40
CA ALA A 19 6.31 5.51 8.45
C ALA A 19 5.99 4.02 8.26
N GLN A 20 4.94 3.53 8.91
CA GLN A 20 4.51 2.15 8.79
C GLN A 20 4.13 1.92 7.33
N ARG A 21 5.03 1.31 6.56
CA ARG A 21 4.73 0.85 5.20
C ARG A 21 3.67 -0.24 5.33
N LEU A 22 2.41 0.12 5.10
CA LEU A 22 1.27 -0.81 5.06
C LEU A 22 1.48 -1.83 3.94
N LEU A 23 2.00 -1.35 2.81
CA LEU A 23 2.32 -2.13 1.62
C LEU A 23 3.83 -2.30 1.52
N THR A 24 4.28 -3.53 1.28
CA THR A 24 5.64 -3.84 0.79
C THR A 24 5.53 -4.53 -0.55
N TRP A 25 6.59 -4.50 -1.34
CA TRP A 25 6.60 -5.17 -2.64
C TRP A 25 7.99 -5.67 -3.01
N ALA A 26 8.02 -6.64 -3.92
CA ALA A 26 9.25 -7.18 -4.48
C ALA A 26 9.04 -7.58 -5.95
N PRO A 27 10.03 -7.32 -6.84
CA PRO A 27 11.26 -6.56 -6.58
C PRO A 27 10.98 -5.05 -6.38
N GLU A 28 11.89 -4.32 -5.73
CA GLU A 28 11.74 -2.87 -5.51
C GLU A 28 11.64 -2.10 -6.84
N PHE A 29 12.35 -2.59 -7.86
CA PHE A 29 12.31 -2.08 -9.22
C PHE A 29 11.87 -3.20 -10.18
N PRO A 30 10.55 -3.35 -10.42
CA PRO A 30 10.04 -4.36 -11.34
C PRO A 30 10.45 -4.07 -12.78
N LEU A 31 10.80 -5.14 -13.49
CA LEU A 31 10.97 -5.14 -14.93
C LEU A 31 9.62 -5.44 -15.61
N ASP A 32 9.46 -4.96 -16.83
CA ASP A 32 8.24 -5.01 -17.63
C ASP A 32 7.70 -6.43 -17.89
N ASN A 33 8.54 -7.46 -17.76
CA ASN A 33 8.20 -8.87 -17.95
C ASN A 33 8.41 -9.75 -16.70
N THR A 34 8.44 -9.14 -15.51
CA THR A 34 8.63 -9.85 -14.24
C THR A 34 7.41 -9.75 -13.34
N SER A 35 7.24 -10.73 -12.45
CA SER A 35 6.18 -10.70 -11.45
C SER A 35 6.52 -9.69 -10.35
N LEU A 36 5.56 -8.81 -10.04
CA LEU A 36 5.57 -7.94 -8.89
C LEU A 36 4.65 -8.52 -7.82
N THR A 37 5.21 -8.83 -6.65
CA THR A 37 4.43 -9.22 -5.47
C THR A 37 4.23 -8.01 -4.59
N VAL A 38 2.98 -7.71 -4.22
CA VAL A 38 2.63 -6.66 -3.26
C VAL A 38 2.02 -7.34 -2.03
N THR A 39 2.57 -7.05 -0.85
CA THR A 39 2.13 -7.62 0.43
C THR A 39 1.52 -6.52 1.29
N VAL A 40 0.31 -6.76 1.78
CA VAL A 40 -0.36 -5.93 2.80
C VAL A 40 -0.10 -6.56 4.17
N ASP A 41 0.47 -5.80 5.10
CA ASP A 41 0.56 -6.23 6.49
C ASP A 41 -0.66 -5.71 7.27
N CYS A 42 -1.66 -6.59 7.45
CA CYS A 42 -2.92 -6.25 8.11
C CYS A 42 -2.77 -5.85 9.60
N ASN A 43 -1.58 -6.05 10.21
CA ASN A 43 -1.30 -5.56 11.56
C ASN A 43 -1.00 -4.05 11.59
N LYS A 44 -0.80 -3.41 10.43
CA LYS A 44 -0.52 -1.97 10.26
C LYS A 44 -1.75 -1.22 9.77
N GLY A 45 -1.65 0.11 9.73
CA GLY A 45 -2.72 0.99 9.23
C GLY A 45 -3.93 1.02 10.16
N ASN A 46 -5.14 1.06 9.59
CA ASN A 46 -6.39 1.05 10.36
C ASN A 46 -6.84 -0.34 10.81
N GLN A 47 -6.09 -1.40 10.45
CA GLN A 47 -6.35 -2.79 10.82
C GLN A 47 -7.74 -3.32 10.41
N GLY A 48 -8.43 -2.67 9.46
CA GLY A 48 -9.77 -3.09 9.03
C GLY A 48 -9.81 -4.47 8.34
N LEU A 49 -8.65 -4.95 7.87
CA LEU A 49 -8.47 -6.27 7.28
C LEU A 49 -7.82 -7.27 8.26
N LEU A 50 -7.54 -6.87 9.51
CA LEU A 50 -6.97 -7.77 10.51
C LEU A 50 -7.97 -8.89 10.84
N ASN A 51 -7.50 -10.14 10.79
CA ASN A 51 -8.32 -11.35 10.98
C ASN A 51 -9.45 -11.51 9.94
N PHE A 52 -9.35 -10.86 8.80
CA PHE A 52 -10.27 -11.01 7.66
C PHE A 52 -9.90 -12.28 6.85
N GLU A 53 -9.99 -13.45 7.51
CA GLU A 53 -9.42 -14.71 6.98
C GLU A 53 -10.44 -15.86 6.89
N SER A 54 -11.73 -15.66 7.20
CA SER A 54 -12.69 -16.77 7.22
C SER A 54 -14.12 -16.43 6.78
N GLY A 55 -14.75 -17.40 6.11
CA GLY A 55 -16.15 -17.36 5.70
C GLY A 55 -16.45 -16.33 4.60
N ASN A 56 -17.61 -15.67 4.72
CA ASN A 56 -18.01 -14.58 3.81
C ASN A 56 -17.12 -13.32 3.94
N SER A 57 -16.23 -13.29 4.94
CA SER A 57 -15.26 -12.24 5.24
C SER A 57 -13.87 -12.54 4.66
N ALA A 58 -13.79 -13.24 3.52
CA ALA A 58 -12.53 -13.54 2.82
C ALA A 58 -12.50 -12.98 1.39
N ASN A 59 -13.36 -12.00 1.11
CA ASN A 59 -13.46 -11.39 -0.22
C ASN A 59 -12.64 -10.10 -0.25
N VAL A 60 -11.34 -10.25 -0.47
CA VAL A 60 -10.42 -9.13 -0.74
C VAL A 60 -10.31 -8.97 -2.25
N TYR A 61 -10.54 -7.75 -2.74
CA TYR A 61 -10.36 -7.41 -4.15
C TYR A 61 -9.32 -6.30 -4.26
N VAL A 62 -8.40 -6.44 -5.20
CA VAL A 62 -7.39 -5.43 -5.49
C VAL A 62 -7.84 -4.57 -6.67
N HIS A 63 -7.40 -3.32 -6.76
CA HIS A 63 -7.50 -2.49 -7.97
C HIS A 63 -6.15 -1.98 -8.40
N VAL A 64 -5.74 -2.36 -9.61
CA VAL A 64 -4.39 -2.17 -10.11
C VAL A 64 -4.41 -1.57 -11.51
N GLY A 65 -3.46 -0.69 -11.75
CA GLY A 65 -3.15 -0.06 -13.02
C GLY A 65 -1.75 0.52 -12.97
N VAL A 66 -1.27 1.06 -14.09
CA VAL A 66 0.05 1.71 -14.15
C VAL A 66 -0.05 3.07 -14.87
N ILE A 67 0.74 4.04 -14.41
CA ILE A 67 0.98 5.30 -15.12
C ILE A 67 2.18 5.09 -16.04
N THR A 68 2.04 5.44 -17.32
CA THR A 68 3.08 5.22 -18.34
C THR A 68 3.29 6.47 -19.17
N ASN A 69 4.19 6.40 -20.17
CA ASN A 69 4.35 7.45 -21.17
C ASN A 69 3.11 7.63 -22.09
N LEU A 70 2.18 6.67 -22.09
CA LEU A 70 0.89 6.79 -22.81
C LEU A 70 -0.18 7.47 -21.94
N SER A 71 0.11 7.73 -20.67
CA SER A 71 -0.78 8.49 -19.78
C SER A 71 -0.72 9.97 -20.08
N THR A 72 -1.88 10.62 -20.11
CA THR A 72 -2.04 12.06 -20.30
C THR A 72 -1.83 12.86 -19.00
N GLY A 73 -1.77 12.19 -17.86
CA GLY A 73 -1.55 12.80 -16.55
C GLY A 73 -1.57 11.77 -15.41
N PRO A 74 -1.41 12.22 -14.15
CA PRO A 74 -1.27 11.34 -12.98
C PRO A 74 -2.54 10.56 -12.61
N SER A 75 -3.68 10.90 -13.21
CA SER A 75 -4.96 10.21 -13.01
C SER A 75 -5.34 9.31 -14.19
N ASP A 76 -4.56 9.31 -15.27
CA ASP A 76 -4.83 8.53 -16.48
C ASP A 76 -4.15 7.15 -16.41
N TRP A 77 -4.69 6.30 -15.53
CA TRP A 77 -4.21 4.94 -15.30
C TRP A 77 -4.47 4.04 -16.51
N LYS A 78 -3.42 3.38 -16.99
CA LYS A 78 -3.48 2.42 -18.10
C LYS A 78 -3.47 0.99 -17.60
N TYR A 79 -3.91 0.09 -18.47
CA TYR A 79 -3.94 -1.36 -18.24
C TYR A 79 -4.73 -1.77 -16.98
N VAL A 80 -5.74 -0.97 -16.61
CA VAL A 80 -6.71 -1.29 -15.56
C VAL A 80 -7.59 -2.42 -16.07
N LYS A 81 -7.52 -3.59 -15.44
CA LYS A 81 -8.15 -4.82 -15.97
C LYS A 81 -9.62 -5.00 -15.58
N PHE A 82 -10.10 -4.28 -14.58
CA PHE A 82 -11.44 -4.49 -14.03
C PHE A 82 -11.99 -3.19 -13.43
N THR A 83 -13.32 -3.10 -13.36
CA THR A 83 -14.03 -1.88 -12.95
C THR A 83 -13.93 -1.69 -11.43
N TYR A 84 -13.56 -0.47 -10.99
CA TYR A 84 -13.51 -0.15 -9.56
C TYR A 84 -14.89 -0.34 -8.89
N GLY A 85 -14.91 -0.88 -7.68
CA GLY A 85 -16.14 -1.10 -6.90
C GLY A 85 -16.99 -2.29 -7.36
N VAL A 86 -16.54 -3.05 -8.36
CA VAL A 86 -17.19 -4.29 -8.81
C VAL A 86 -16.42 -5.50 -8.30
N ALA A 87 -17.15 -6.49 -7.76
CA ALA A 87 -16.59 -7.75 -7.27
C ALA A 87 -16.24 -8.70 -8.43
N ASP A 88 -15.33 -8.27 -9.30
CA ASP A 88 -14.84 -9.07 -10.43
C ASP A 88 -14.05 -10.29 -9.90
N PRO A 89 -14.37 -11.53 -10.31
CA PRO A 89 -13.61 -12.71 -9.92
C PRO A 89 -12.12 -12.63 -10.24
N LEU A 90 -11.72 -11.91 -11.29
CA LEU A 90 -10.31 -11.71 -11.67
C LEU A 90 -9.59 -10.68 -10.80
N ALA A 91 -10.33 -9.87 -10.03
CA ALA A 91 -9.79 -8.90 -9.09
C ALA A 91 -9.63 -9.48 -7.67
N LYS A 92 -10.14 -10.69 -7.42
CA LYS A 92 -10.07 -11.35 -6.11
C LYS A 92 -8.64 -11.78 -5.81
N ALA A 93 -8.12 -11.36 -4.66
CA ALA A 93 -6.79 -11.69 -4.16
C ALA A 93 -6.70 -13.09 -3.56
#